data_AF-A0A1N7QHA6-F1
#
_entry.id   AF-A0A1N7QHA6-F1
#
_cell.length_a   1.000
_cell.length_b   1.000
_cell.length_c   1.000
_cell.angle_alpha   90.00
_cell.angle_beta   90.00
_cell.angle_gamma   90.00
#
_symmetry.space_group_name_H-M   'P 1'
#
loop_
_entity.id
_entity.type
_entity.pdbx_description
1 polymer ?
#
loop_
_entity_poly.entity_id
_entity_poly.type
_entity_poly.pdbx_seq_one_letter_code
_entity_poly.pdbx_strand_id
1 'polypeptide(L)'
;MSAVGITGDVLFTFGIMSNNLRNTLVTVLFYVVIGLVIFLSEKLAPHNPHTPSLGVLLLLFLSFCSPLLFVAQVVRACKRGKPHVGPAIVHLLACICIYVCWSYYF
;
A
#
# COMPACT_ATOMS: atom_id res chain seq x y z
N MET A 1 38.43 18.84 5.91
CA MET A 1 37.01 18.47 5.69
C MET A 1 36.84 17.03 6.17
N SER A 2 36.19 16.85 7.31
CA SER A 2 36.34 15.66 8.17
C SER A 2 35.51 14.46 7.72
N ALA A 3 36.15 13.30 7.59
CA ALA A 3 35.54 12.00 7.28
C ALA A 3 34.36 11.62 8.21
N VAL A 4 34.31 12.21 9.41
CA VAL A 4 33.24 12.05 10.41
C VAL A 4 31.88 12.53 9.89
N GLY A 5 31.83 13.55 9.03
CA GLY A 5 30.57 14.02 8.42
C GLY A 5 29.98 12.99 7.45
N ILE A 6 30.84 12.39 6.63
CA ILE A 6 30.44 11.38 5.63
C ILE A 6 29.88 10.13 6.32
N THR A 7 30.50 9.69 7.43
CA THR A 7 30.03 8.49 8.15
C THR A 7 28.66 8.73 8.83
N GLY A 8 28.43 9.93 9.36
CA GLY A 8 27.14 10.32 9.95
C GLY A 8 26.01 10.38 8.92
N ASP A 9 26.29 10.96 7.75
CA ASP A 9 25.32 11.08 6.65
C ASP A 9 24.98 9.71 6.06
N VAL A 10 25.97 8.83 5.90
CA VAL A 10 25.75 7.45 5.40
C VAL A 10 24.94 6.64 6.40
N LEU A 11 25.25 6.70 7.70
CA LEU A 11 24.51 5.96 8.73
C LEU A 11 23.06 6.46 8.87
N PHE A 12 22.85 7.77 8.78
CA PHE A 12 21.52 8.39 8.79
C PHE A 12 20.71 8.03 7.54
N THR A 13 21.36 7.98 6.37
CA THR A 13 20.75 7.56 5.11
C THR A 13 20.34 6.09 5.17
N PHE A 14 21.22 5.20 5.66
CA PHE A 14 20.91 3.78 5.88
C PHE A 14 19.78 3.57 6.90
N GLY A 15 19.76 4.34 7.99
CA GLY A 15 18.71 4.28 9.01
C GLY A 15 17.33 4.76 8.51
N ILE A 16 17.29 5.76 7.62
CA ILE A 16 16.05 6.20 6.96
C ILE A 16 15.61 5.18 5.92
N MET A 17 16.56 4.63 5.16
CA MET A 17 16.30 3.64 4.12
C MET A 17 15.75 2.34 4.72
N SER A 18 16.27 1.87 5.85
CA SER A 18 15.76 0.67 6.54
C SER A 18 14.34 0.85 7.08
N ASN A 19 14.02 2.02 7.64
CA ASN A 19 12.66 2.29 8.14
C ASN A 19 11.64 2.48 7.00
N ASN A 20 12.02 3.17 5.92
CA ASN A 20 11.14 3.30 4.75
C ASN A 20 10.90 1.95 4.06
N LEU A 21 11.95 1.15 3.88
CA LEU A 21 11.85 -0.19 3.30
C LEU A 21 10.98 -1.11 4.16
N ARG A 22 11.13 -1.07 5.49
CA ARG A 22 10.27 -1.83 6.41
C ARG A 22 8.81 -1.41 6.29
N ASN A 23 8.54 -0.11 6.25
CA ASN A 23 7.17 0.39 6.12
C ASN A 23 6.55 -0.04 4.77
N THR A 24 7.32 0.05 3.68
CA THR A 24 6.92 -0.43 2.35
C THR A 24 6.64 -1.93 2.36
N LEU A 25 7.52 -2.75 2.95
CA LEU A 25 7.32 -4.19 3.06
C LEU A 25 6.06 -4.55 3.85
N VAL A 26 5.78 -3.84 4.94
CA VAL A 26 4.55 -4.03 5.71
C VAL A 26 3.31 -3.67 4.88
N THR A 27 3.35 -2.56 4.14
CA THR A 27 2.25 -2.17 3.24
C THR A 27 2.04 -3.20 2.13
N VAL A 28 3.12 -3.71 1.51
CA VAL A 28 3.03 -4.76 0.49
C VAL A 28 2.44 -6.04 1.08
N LEU A 29 2.92 -6.47 2.25
CA LEU A 29 2.42 -7.66 2.92
C LEU A 29 0.92 -7.55 3.25
N PHE A 30 0.47 -6.37 3.69
CA PHE A 30 -0.95 -6.10 3.93
C PHE A 30 -1.80 -6.32 2.67
N TYR A 31 -1.38 -5.80 1.52
CA TYR A 31 -2.10 -6.01 0.25
C TYR A 31 -2.05 -7.46 -0.23
N VAL A 32 -0.94 -8.16 -0.03
CA VAL A 32 -0.81 -9.59 -0.37
C VAL A 32 -1.77 -10.44 0.46
N VAL A 33 -1.85 -10.20 1.77
CA VAL A 33 -2.78 -10.91 2.67
C VAL A 33 -4.22 -10.64 2.26
N ILE A 34 -4.57 -9.39 1.92
CA ILE A 34 -5.91 -9.05 1.47
C ILE A 34 -6.25 -9.70 0.13
N GLY A 35 -5.30 -9.71 -0.82
CA GLY A 35 -5.47 -10.42 -2.09
C GLY A 35 -5.72 -11.92 -1.89
N LEU A 36 -5.00 -12.56 -0.96
CA LEU A 36 -5.23 -13.96 -0.58
C LEU A 36 -6.61 -14.17 0.05
N VAL A 37 -7.06 -13.27 0.92
CA VAL A 37 -8.40 -13.33 1.53
C VAL A 37 -9.48 -13.20 0.45
N ILE A 38 -9.34 -12.29 -0.51
CA ILE A 38 -10.27 -12.14 -1.62
C ILE A 38 -10.30 -13.42 -2.46
N PHE A 39 -9.13 -13.95 -2.84
CA PHE A 39 -9.02 -15.18 -3.63
C PHE A 39 -9.65 -16.40 -2.94
N LEU A 40 -9.39 -16.57 -1.64
CA LEU A 40 -10.00 -17.65 -0.84
C LEU A 40 -11.51 -17.46 -0.69
N SER A 41 -11.96 -16.21 -0.51
CA SER A 41 -13.39 -15.90 -0.38
C SER A 41 -14.15 -16.23 -1.66
N GLU A 42 -13.61 -15.92 -2.83
CA GLU A 42 -14.23 -16.28 -4.11
C GLU A 42 -14.23 -17.78 -4.38
N LYS A 43 -13.17 -18.49 -3.97
CA LYS A 43 -13.11 -19.96 -4.04
C LYS A 43 -14.13 -20.65 -3.13
N LEU A 44 -14.39 -20.09 -1.96
CA LEU A 44 -15.28 -20.68 -0.94
C LEU A 44 -16.76 -20.30 -1.13
N ALA A 45 -17.03 -19.08 -1.59
CA ALA A 45 -18.37 -18.55 -1.80
C ALA A 45 -18.44 -17.90 -3.19
N PRO A 46 -18.71 -18.68 -4.26
CA PRO A 46 -18.76 -18.16 -5.62
C PRO A 46 -19.85 -17.09 -5.77
N HIS A 47 -19.54 -16.09 -6.59
CA HIS A 47 -20.36 -14.91 -6.80
C HIS A 47 -21.77 -15.28 -7.25
N ASN A 48 -22.78 -14.96 -6.43
CA ASN A 48 -24.18 -15.01 -6.84
C ASN A 48 -24.61 -13.61 -7.31
N PRO A 49 -25.36 -13.48 -8.42
CA PRO A 49 -25.75 -12.18 -8.99
C PRO A 49 -26.57 -11.31 -8.03
N HIS A 50 -27.14 -11.88 -6.97
CA HIS A 50 -27.96 -11.18 -5.98
C HIS A 50 -27.24 -10.84 -4.67
N THR A 51 -26.02 -11.33 -4.44
CA THR A 51 -25.25 -11.03 -3.23
C THR A 51 -23.80 -10.75 -3.60
N PRO A 52 -23.30 -9.52 -3.43
CA PRO A 52 -21.90 -9.21 -3.70
C PRO A 52 -21.04 -10.11 -2.81
N SER A 53 -20.07 -10.80 -3.42
CA SER A 53 -19.17 -11.68 -2.68
C SER A 53 -18.38 -10.86 -1.65
N LEU A 54 -17.95 -11.53 -0.57
CA LEU A 54 -17.13 -10.88 0.46
C LEU A 54 -15.85 -10.25 -0.14
N GLY A 55 -15.34 -10.82 -1.23
CA GLY A 55 -14.24 -10.29 -2.02
C GLY A 55 -14.55 -8.92 -2.66
N VAL A 56 -15.73 -8.77 -3.29
CA VAL A 56 -16.17 -7.52 -3.91
C VAL A 56 -16.38 -6.42 -2.87
N LEU A 57 -16.96 -6.77 -1.71
CA LEU A 57 -17.10 -5.84 -0.57
C LEU A 57 -15.74 -5.36 -0.03
N LEU A 58 -14.77 -6.27 0.10
CA LEU A 58 -13.40 -5.94 0.48
C LEU A 58 -12.70 -5.06 -0.55
N LEU A 59 -12.88 -5.33 -1.85
CA LEU A 59 -12.36 -4.52 -2.95
C LEU A 59 -12.92 -3.09 -2.92
N LEU A 60 -14.22 -2.94 -2.70
CA LEU A 60 -14.89 -1.65 -2.53
C LEU A 60 -14.32 -0.88 -1.33
N PHE A 61 -14.20 -1.54 -0.18
CA PHE A 61 -13.62 -0.92 1.01
C PHE A 61 -12.17 -0.50 0.80
N LEU A 62 -11.36 -1.32 0.13
CA LEU A 62 -9.98 -0.98 -0.24
C LEU A 62 -9.90 0.21 -1.19
N SER A 63 -10.85 0.34 -2.12
CA SER A 63 -10.91 1.45 -3.08
C SER A 63 -11.04 2.81 -2.37
N PHE A 64 -11.76 2.87 -1.24
CA PHE A 64 -11.85 4.10 -0.44
C PHE A 64 -10.68 4.26 0.54
N CYS A 65 -10.23 3.18 1.18
CA CYS A 65 -9.14 3.27 2.16
C CYS A 65 -7.77 3.57 1.52
N SER A 66 -7.47 3.01 0.36
CA SER A 66 -6.18 3.18 -0.30
C SER A 66 -5.83 4.64 -0.65
N PRO A 67 -6.73 5.44 -1.29
CA PRO A 67 -6.46 6.86 -1.54
C PRO A 67 -6.41 7.69 -0.26
N LEU A 68 -7.21 7.37 0.77
CA LEU A 68 -7.12 8.05 2.09
C LEU A 68 -5.74 7.82 2.74
N LEU A 69 -5.23 6.58 2.68
CA LEU A 69 -3.90 6.25 3.18
C LEU A 69 -2.80 6.92 2.35
N PHE A 70 -2.95 6.98 1.02
CA PHE A 70 -2.05 7.74 0.15
C PHE A 70 -1.98 9.22 0.55
N VAL A 71 -3.14 9.89 0.68
CA VAL A 71 -3.21 11.30 1.10
C VAL A 71 -2.59 11.47 2.49
N ALA A 72 -2.85 10.56 3.43
CA ALA A 72 -2.23 10.61 4.76
C ALA A 72 -0.70 10.50 4.70
N GLN A 73 -0.14 9.65 3.83
CA GLN A 73 1.31 9.55 3.64
C GLN A 73 1.89 10.80 2.96
N VAL A 74 1.20 11.37 1.97
CA VAL A 74 1.59 12.64 1.32
C VAL A 74 1.61 13.79 2.32
N VAL A 75 0.55 13.95 3.13
CA VAL A 75 0.48 14.98 4.18
C VAL A 75 1.59 14.79 5.22
N ARG A 76 1.90 13.54 5.59
CA ARG A 76 3.04 13.23 6.48
C ARG A 76 4.38 13.57 5.84
N ALA A 77 4.56 13.30 4.55
CA ALA A 77 5.77 13.65 3.81
C ALA A 77 5.97 15.17 3.75
N CYS A 78 4.91 15.94 3.47
CA CYS A 78 4.94 17.41 3.48
C CYS A 78 5.29 17.98 4.87
N LYS A 79 4.79 17.38 5.96
CA LYS A 79 5.06 17.85 7.33
C LYS A 79 6.45 17.48 7.87
N ARG A 80 6.99 16.32 7.49
CA ARG A 80 8.27 15.80 8.04
C ARG A 80 9.47 16.01 7.13
N GLY A 81 9.28 16.50 5.90
CA GLY A 81 10.35 16.69 4.92
C GLY A 81 11.06 15.39 4.50
N LYS A 82 10.53 14.22 4.91
CA LYS A 82 11.09 12.91 4.57
C LYS A 82 10.19 12.23 3.55
N PRO A 83 10.72 11.80 2.40
CA PRO A 83 9.93 11.11 1.39
C PRO A 83 9.50 9.73 1.90
N HIS A 84 8.24 9.61 2.35
CA HIS A 84 7.56 8.31 2.54
C HIS A 84 7.00 7.81 1.20
N VAL A 85 7.84 7.85 0.16
CA VAL A 85 7.46 7.59 -1.23
C VAL A 85 7.15 6.11 -1.44
N GLY A 86 7.84 5.22 -0.74
CA GLY A 86 7.64 3.78 -0.84
C GLY A 86 6.20 3.31 -0.59
N PRO A 87 5.61 3.50 0.61
CA PRO A 87 4.23 3.09 0.87
C PRO A 87 3.21 3.85 0.00
N ALA A 88 3.49 5.11 -0.38
CA ALA A 88 2.62 5.87 -1.27
C ALA A 88 2.53 5.26 -2.68
N ILE A 89 3.66 4.80 -3.24
CA ILE A 89 3.69 4.06 -4.52
C ILE A 89 2.89 2.76 -4.42
N VAL A 90 3.00 2.03 -3.29
CA VAL A 90 2.25 0.78 -3.09
C VAL A 90 0.74 1.05 -3.06
N HIS A 91 0.30 2.09 -2.36
CA HIS A 91 -1.12 2.49 -2.35
C HIS A 91 -1.61 2.93 -3.74
N LEU A 92 -0.79 3.66 -4.50
CA LEU A 92 -1.10 4.07 -5.86
C LEU A 92 -1.24 2.87 -6.80
N LEU A 93 -0.31 1.92 -6.73
CA LEU A 93 -0.36 0.68 -7.50
C LEU A 93 -1.60 -0.14 -7.14
N ALA A 94 -1.91 -0.27 -5.85
CA ALA A 94 -3.12 -0.94 -5.39
C ALA A 94 -4.39 -0.28 -5.93
N CYS A 95 -4.49 1.06 -5.92
CA CYS A 95 -5.62 1.77 -6.53
C CYS A 95 -5.78 1.46 -8.02
N ILE A 96 -4.68 1.47 -8.78
CA ILE A 96 -4.71 1.15 -10.21
C ILE A 96 -5.17 -0.29 -10.43
N CYS A 97 -4.64 -1.24 -9.67
CA CYS A 97 -5.05 -2.65 -9.76
C CYS A 97 -6.54 -2.83 -9.45
N ILE A 98 -7.05 -2.19 -8.39
CA ILE A 98 -8.48 -2.25 -8.02
C ILE A 98 -9.34 -1.66 -9.13
N TYR A 99 -8.94 -0.52 -9.71
CA TYR A 99 -9.66 0.10 -10.83
C TYR A 99 -9.71 -0.81 -12.07
N VAL A 100 -8.58 -1.41 -12.45
CA VAL A 100 -8.52 -2.35 -13.57
C VAL A 100 -9.38 -3.59 -13.31
N CYS A 101 -9.32 -4.16 -12.10
CA CYS A 101 -10.19 -5.27 -11.72
C CYS A 101 -11.67 -4.87 -11.80
N TRP A 102 -12.04 -3.69 -11.31
CA TRP A 102 -13.40 -3.17 -11.39
C TRP A 102 -13.89 -3.07 -12.84
N SER A 103 -13.09 -2.49 -13.73
CA SER A 103 -13.39 -2.36 -15.16
C SER A 103 -13.48 -3.70 -15.91
N TYR A 104 -12.99 -4.79 -15.33
CA TYR A 104 -13.11 -6.13 -15.91
C TYR A 104 -14.36 -6.87 -15.40
N TYR A 105 -14.77 -6.60 -14.15
CA TYR A 105 -15.92 -7.24 -13.52
C TYR A 105 -17.27 -6.58 -13.85
N PHE A 106 -17.28 -5.33 -14.30
CA PHE A 106 -18.46 -4.54 -14.70
C PHE A 106 -18.31 -4.03 -16.13
#